data_AF-A0A942CXW9-F1
#
_entry.id   AF-A0A942CXW9-F1
#
_cell.length_a   1.000
_cell.length_b   1.000
_cell.length_c   1.000
_cell.angle_alpha   90.00
_cell.angle_beta   90.00
_cell.angle_gamma   90.00
#
_symmetry.space_group_name_H-M   'P 1'
#
loop_
_entity.id
_entity.type
_entity.pdbx_description
1 polymer ?
#
loop_
_entity_poly.entity_id
_entity_poly.type
_entity_poly.pdbx_seq_one_letter_code
_entity_poly.pdbx_strand_id
1 'polypeptide(L)'
;MLTPEWEKQFSPEEIAKLKRYVSWFHELDAWTEYWDIYHPESRGHFYFGDGDKEPGLLRRFLPRDLRPAPFVAWTRMALSHEAGAAEEFVCEVRTPEVASAVMEVDGLLAELFAKHFGDAREKSVASDYLGAMYLFATNSLPPAIERDARIPADDPRKSTAGHHTLQGDIMWFAWSLHTEAAHAIAGRNEQHSRRALFMAGVATGCPADFAVHGHRYTRQEYVSQENLGDYLHELGMMWAGDFEAAAAEVHALYRIREWRGEE
;
A
#
# COMPACT_ATOMS: atom_id res chain seq x y z
N MET A 1 -9.87 19.56 -27.37
CA MET A 1 -8.94 19.21 -26.27
C MET A 1 -7.78 18.46 -26.89
N LEU A 2 -6.55 18.89 -26.64
CA LEU A 2 -5.36 18.20 -27.14
C LEU A 2 -5.16 16.90 -26.34
N THR A 3 -4.92 15.80 -27.04
CA THR A 3 -4.53 14.51 -26.43
C THR A 3 -3.24 14.71 -25.61
N PRO A 4 -3.23 14.36 -24.31
CA PRO A 4 -2.03 14.42 -23.48
C PRO A 4 -0.85 13.68 -24.14
N GLU A 5 0.37 14.19 -24.00
CA GLU A 5 1.53 13.62 -24.71
C GLU A 5 1.82 12.16 -24.36
N TRP A 6 1.54 11.75 -23.11
CA TRP A 6 1.71 10.37 -22.68
C TRP A 6 0.76 9.40 -23.42
N GLU A 7 -0.45 9.84 -23.79
CA GLU A 7 -1.42 8.99 -24.51
C GLU A 7 -0.96 8.63 -25.93
N LYS A 8 0.00 9.37 -26.51
CA LYS A 8 0.48 9.12 -27.88
C LYS A 8 1.29 7.82 -28.01
N GLN A 9 1.73 7.23 -26.90
CA GLN A 9 2.63 6.07 -26.87
C GLN A 9 1.88 4.74 -26.66
N PHE A 10 0.58 4.80 -26.37
CA PHE A 10 -0.19 3.65 -25.93
C PHE A 10 -1.41 3.42 -26.83
N SER A 11 -1.82 2.17 -26.95
CA SER A 11 -3.10 1.82 -27.56
C SER A 11 -4.27 2.36 -26.73
N PRO A 12 -5.47 2.51 -27.32
CA PRO A 12 -6.67 2.93 -26.58
C PRO A 12 -7.00 2.04 -25.37
N GLU A 13 -6.73 0.74 -25.47
CA GLU A 13 -6.94 -0.23 -24.39
C GLU A 13 -5.96 -0.01 -23.24
N GLU A 14 -4.69 0.21 -23.53
CA GLU A 14 -3.66 0.56 -22.54
C GLU A 14 -3.95 1.91 -21.87
N ILE A 15 -4.43 2.91 -22.63
CA ILE A 15 -4.85 4.20 -22.06
C ILE A 15 -6.00 4.01 -21.07
N ALA A 16 -7.02 3.22 -21.43
CA ALA A 16 -8.15 2.95 -20.54
C ALA A 16 -7.71 2.23 -19.26
N LYS A 17 -6.79 1.27 -19.39
CA LYS A 17 -6.17 0.55 -18.27
C LYS A 17 -5.39 1.49 -17.34
N LEU A 18 -4.52 2.33 -17.89
CA LEU A 18 -3.73 3.30 -17.13
C LEU A 18 -4.61 4.33 -16.41
N LYS A 19 -5.68 4.81 -17.06
CA LYS A 19 -6.66 5.70 -16.43
C LYS A 19 -7.36 5.05 -15.23
N ARG A 20 -7.70 3.76 -15.34
CA ARG A 20 -8.28 3.00 -14.23
C ARG A 20 -7.30 2.85 -13.07
N TYR A 21 -6.04 2.55 -13.34
CA TYR A 21 -5.00 2.47 -12.30
C TYR A 21 -4.80 3.81 -11.57
N VAL A 22 -4.71 4.90 -12.33
CA VAL A 22 -4.65 6.27 -11.77
C VAL A 22 -5.87 6.56 -10.90
N SER A 23 -7.07 6.17 -11.35
CA SER A 23 -8.31 6.35 -10.59
C SER A 23 -8.29 5.57 -9.27
N TRP A 24 -7.79 4.33 -9.26
CA TRP A 24 -7.62 3.53 -8.05
C TRP A 24 -6.71 4.23 -7.03
N PHE A 25 -5.50 4.64 -7.43
CA PHE A 25 -4.56 5.29 -6.52
C PHE A 25 -5.04 6.68 -6.10
N HIS A 26 -5.71 7.41 -7.00
CA HIS A 26 -6.35 8.68 -6.67
C HIS A 26 -7.37 8.51 -5.55
N GLU A 27 -8.27 7.52 -5.62
CA GLU A 27 -9.28 7.30 -4.59
C GLU A 27 -8.67 6.80 -3.29
N LEU A 28 -7.66 5.92 -3.36
CA LEU A 28 -6.92 5.49 -2.18
C LEU A 28 -6.31 6.69 -1.43
N ASP A 29 -5.60 7.56 -2.16
CA ASP A 29 -4.96 8.76 -1.63
C ASP A 29 -5.98 9.78 -1.14
N ALA A 30 -7.13 9.91 -1.83
CA ALA A 30 -8.20 10.82 -1.46
C ALA A 30 -8.79 10.51 -0.08
N TRP A 31 -8.87 9.24 0.32
CA TRP A 31 -9.36 8.87 1.65
C TRP A 31 -8.27 8.82 2.72
N THR A 32 -7.01 8.59 2.34
CA THR A 32 -5.93 8.23 3.28
C THR A 32 -4.76 9.21 3.37
N GLU A 33 -4.68 10.23 2.52
CA GLU A 33 -3.61 11.26 2.62
C GLU A 33 -4.09 12.67 2.26
N TYR A 34 -5.01 12.78 1.29
CA TYR A 34 -5.52 14.05 0.75
C TYR A 34 -7.02 14.26 1.06
N TRP A 35 -7.51 13.66 2.14
CA TRP A 35 -8.91 13.76 2.57
C TRP A 35 -9.36 15.20 2.77
N ASP A 36 -8.48 16.10 3.19
CA ASP A 36 -8.78 17.51 3.40
C ASP A 36 -9.13 18.25 2.09
N ILE A 37 -8.69 17.72 0.97
CA ILE A 37 -8.96 18.25 -0.37
C ILE A 37 -10.19 17.58 -1.00
N TYR A 38 -10.32 16.26 -0.86
CA TYR A 38 -11.33 15.46 -1.57
C TYR A 38 -12.57 15.13 -0.74
N HIS A 39 -12.38 14.94 0.58
CA HIS A 39 -13.40 14.55 1.54
C HIS A 39 -13.33 15.37 2.83
N PRO A 40 -13.30 16.72 2.78
CA PRO A 40 -13.18 17.55 3.99
C PRO A 40 -14.34 17.30 4.98
N GLU A 41 -15.49 16.87 4.48
CA GLU A 41 -16.65 16.46 5.28
C GLU A 41 -16.37 15.28 6.22
N SER A 42 -15.41 14.42 5.87
CA SER A 42 -15.02 13.26 6.69
C SER A 42 -14.16 13.66 7.89
N ARG A 43 -13.62 14.89 7.92
CA ARG A 43 -12.73 15.36 8.99
C ARG A 43 -11.55 14.41 9.26
N GLY A 44 -11.10 13.70 8.24
CA GLY A 44 -9.99 12.76 8.35
C GLY A 44 -10.33 11.48 9.09
N HIS A 45 -11.60 11.06 9.08
CA HIS A 45 -12.07 9.81 9.69
C HIS A 45 -11.19 8.61 9.32
N PHE A 46 -10.99 8.36 8.02
CA PHE A 46 -10.10 7.28 7.55
C PHE A 46 -8.61 7.64 7.58
N TYR A 47 -8.26 8.87 7.94
CA TYR A 47 -6.88 9.32 8.10
C TYR A 47 -6.51 9.32 9.60
N PHE A 48 -5.52 10.13 9.97
CA PHE A 48 -5.16 10.43 11.36
C PHE A 48 -5.98 11.59 11.95
N GLY A 49 -7.14 11.90 11.37
CA GLY A 49 -8.04 12.92 11.87
C GLY A 49 -7.68 14.36 11.48
N ASP A 50 -8.54 15.28 11.90
CA ASP A 50 -8.42 16.72 11.65
C ASP A 50 -7.61 17.48 12.70
N GLY A 51 -7.16 16.79 13.76
CA GLY A 51 -6.41 17.39 14.86
C GLY A 51 -7.26 18.20 15.85
N ASP A 52 -8.58 18.21 15.69
CA ASP A 52 -9.53 18.86 16.60
C ASP A 52 -10.45 17.82 17.26
N LYS A 53 -11.49 17.35 16.54
CA LYS A 53 -12.54 16.50 17.15
C LYS A 53 -12.57 15.07 16.63
N GLU A 54 -11.97 14.81 15.48
CA GLU A 54 -11.94 13.46 14.90
C GLU A 54 -10.52 12.89 15.07
N PRO A 55 -10.30 11.85 15.89
CA PRO A 55 -8.96 11.28 16.10
C PRO A 55 -8.43 10.45 14.93
N GLY A 56 -9.29 10.08 13.98
CA GLY A 56 -8.95 9.29 12.80
C GLY A 56 -8.64 7.81 13.10
N LEU A 57 -9.01 6.93 12.18
CA LEU A 57 -8.86 5.48 12.32
C LEU A 57 -7.40 5.03 12.23
N LEU A 58 -6.59 5.56 11.30
CA LEU A 58 -5.20 5.14 11.14
C LEU A 58 -4.37 5.40 12.39
N ARG A 59 -4.71 6.43 13.18
CA ARG A 59 -4.01 6.75 14.42
C ARG A 59 -4.06 5.62 15.46
N ARG A 60 -5.01 4.70 15.34
CA ARG A 60 -5.15 3.56 16.27
C ARG A 60 -4.08 2.50 16.07
N PHE A 61 -3.48 2.40 14.88
CA PHE A 61 -2.54 1.31 14.56
C PHE A 61 -1.34 1.72 13.69
N LEU A 62 -1.31 2.93 13.15
CA LEU A 62 -0.18 3.50 12.41
C LEU A 62 0.44 4.69 13.15
N PRO A 63 1.73 4.99 12.92
CA PRO A 63 2.40 6.11 13.54
C PRO A 63 2.15 7.42 12.80
N ARG A 64 1.77 8.46 13.55
CA ARG A 64 1.85 9.88 13.11
C ARG A 64 2.74 10.65 14.08
N ASP A 65 2.28 10.79 15.33
CA ASP A 65 3.03 11.47 16.39
C ASP A 65 3.69 10.48 17.37
N LEU A 66 3.07 9.31 17.54
CA LEU A 66 3.47 8.26 18.47
C LEU A 66 3.40 6.92 17.75
N ARG A 67 4.20 5.95 18.20
CA ARG A 67 4.12 4.56 17.72
C ARG A 67 3.06 3.81 18.53
N PRO A 68 1.88 3.49 17.98
CA PRO A 68 0.85 2.76 18.70
C PRO A 68 1.29 1.30 18.94
N ALA A 69 0.72 0.64 19.94
CA ALA A 69 1.11 -0.71 20.33
C ALA A 69 1.03 -1.75 19.18
N PRO A 70 -0.01 -1.75 18.31
CA PRO A 70 -0.02 -2.59 17.12
C PRO A 70 1.18 -2.39 16.18
N PHE A 71 1.60 -1.14 15.97
CA PHE A 71 2.77 -0.83 15.16
C PHE A 71 4.05 -1.35 15.81
N VAL A 72 4.23 -1.13 17.11
CA VAL A 72 5.39 -1.65 17.83
C VAL A 72 5.45 -3.17 17.76
N ALA A 73 4.33 -3.86 18.02
CA ALA A 73 4.27 -5.31 17.94
C ALA A 73 4.53 -5.84 16.53
N TRP A 74 3.96 -5.21 15.49
CA TRP A 74 4.24 -5.58 14.10
C TRP A 74 5.72 -5.41 13.75
N THR A 75 6.35 -4.28 14.13
CA THR A 75 7.78 -4.09 13.87
C THR A 75 8.67 -5.11 14.58
N ARG A 76 8.31 -5.52 15.80
CA ARG A 76 9.00 -6.60 16.51
C ARG A 76 8.84 -7.93 15.78
N MET A 77 7.61 -8.27 15.39
CA MET A 77 7.31 -9.47 14.61
C MET A 77 8.07 -9.50 13.28
N ALA A 78 8.15 -8.37 12.58
CA ALA A 78 8.86 -8.26 11.31
C ALA A 78 10.39 -8.35 11.49
N LEU A 79 10.93 -7.83 12.60
CA LEU A 79 12.38 -7.82 12.86
C LEU A 79 12.89 -9.10 13.51
N SER A 80 12.13 -9.71 14.41
CA SER A 80 12.61 -10.79 15.26
C SER A 80 12.08 -12.15 14.82
N HIS A 81 12.86 -13.19 15.10
CA HIS A 81 12.39 -14.58 15.08
C HIS A 81 11.97 -15.05 16.48
N GLU A 82 11.67 -14.12 17.39
CA GLU A 82 11.33 -14.44 18.76
C GLU A 82 9.98 -15.17 18.83
N ALA A 83 9.94 -16.29 19.55
CA ALA A 83 8.70 -16.99 19.84
C ALA A 83 7.78 -16.06 20.65
N GLY A 84 6.54 -15.87 20.17
CA GLY A 84 5.56 -15.00 20.83
C GLY A 84 5.32 -13.65 20.16
N ALA A 85 6.19 -13.20 19.24
CA ALA A 85 6.05 -11.88 18.61
C ALA A 85 4.80 -11.77 17.74
N ALA A 86 4.44 -12.85 17.03
CA ALA A 86 3.21 -12.91 16.25
C ALA A 86 1.97 -12.92 17.16
N GLU A 87 2.01 -13.66 18.26
CA GLU A 87 0.95 -13.67 19.26
C GLU A 87 0.75 -12.31 19.94
N GLU A 88 1.84 -11.57 20.21
CA GLU A 88 1.78 -10.19 20.72
C GLU A 88 1.06 -9.28 19.71
N PHE A 89 1.46 -9.32 18.44
CA PHE A 89 0.78 -8.55 17.39
C PHE A 89 -0.71 -8.88 17.28
N VAL A 90 -1.06 -10.17 17.27
CA VAL A 90 -2.46 -10.63 17.24
C VAL A 90 -3.26 -10.14 18.46
N CYS A 91 -2.65 -10.12 19.64
CA CYS A 91 -3.28 -9.57 20.85
C CYS A 91 -3.57 -8.08 20.70
N GLU A 92 -2.57 -7.30 20.25
CA GLU A 92 -2.69 -5.85 20.11
C GLU A 92 -3.76 -5.44 19.08
N VAL A 93 -3.78 -6.08 17.91
CA VAL A 93 -4.76 -5.75 16.85
C VAL A 93 -6.18 -6.20 17.17
N ARG A 94 -6.35 -7.17 18.09
CA ARG A 94 -7.67 -7.63 18.55
C ARG A 94 -8.24 -6.80 19.70
N THR A 95 -7.49 -5.80 20.19
CA THR A 95 -8.04 -4.78 21.08
C THR A 95 -9.28 -4.15 20.41
N PRO A 96 -10.46 -4.06 21.07
CA PRO A 96 -11.72 -3.78 20.39
C PRO A 96 -11.73 -2.52 19.51
N GLU A 97 -11.19 -1.41 20.00
CA GLU A 97 -11.11 -0.15 19.24
C GLU A 97 -10.13 -0.21 18.07
N VAL A 98 -9.04 -0.98 18.20
CA VAL A 98 -8.08 -1.22 17.11
C VAL A 98 -8.72 -2.11 16.05
N ALA A 99 -9.33 -3.21 16.47
CA ALA A 99 -9.98 -4.14 15.57
C ALA A 99 -11.10 -3.47 14.77
N SER A 100 -11.92 -2.65 15.44
CA SER A 100 -12.96 -1.86 14.78
C SER A 100 -12.36 -0.93 13.72
N ALA A 101 -11.31 -0.18 14.06
CA ALA A 101 -10.67 0.75 13.13
C ALA A 101 -10.03 0.04 11.93
N VAL A 102 -9.31 -1.07 12.17
CA VAL A 102 -8.68 -1.88 11.13
C VAL A 102 -9.73 -2.42 10.16
N MET A 103 -10.83 -2.99 10.69
CA MET A 103 -11.87 -3.59 9.87
C MET A 103 -12.70 -2.56 9.10
N GLU A 104 -12.86 -1.35 9.63
CA GLU A 104 -13.53 -0.27 8.91
C GLU A 104 -12.68 0.25 7.74
N VAL A 105 -11.36 0.42 7.94
CA VAL A 105 -10.44 0.73 6.85
C VAL A 105 -10.39 -0.42 5.83
N ASP A 106 -10.39 -1.68 6.29
CA ASP A 106 -10.43 -2.86 5.41
C ASP A 106 -11.71 -2.93 4.56
N GLY A 107 -12.85 -2.50 5.12
CA GLY A 107 -14.12 -2.35 4.42
C GLY A 107 -14.06 -1.31 3.31
N LEU A 108 -13.56 -0.11 3.60
CA LEU A 108 -13.33 0.93 2.59
C LEU A 108 -12.47 0.41 1.44
N LEU A 109 -11.34 -0.25 1.75
CA LEU A 109 -10.46 -0.78 0.72
C LEU A 109 -11.11 -1.90 -0.10
N ALA A 110 -12.00 -2.70 0.49
CA ALA A 110 -12.77 -3.71 -0.23
C ALA A 110 -13.71 -3.08 -1.26
N GLU A 111 -14.42 -2.02 -0.88
CA GLU A 111 -15.33 -1.29 -1.78
C GLU A 111 -14.58 -0.63 -2.93
N LEU A 112 -13.48 0.08 -2.61
CA LEU A 112 -12.63 0.69 -3.63
C LEU A 112 -12.07 -0.37 -4.58
N PHE A 113 -11.58 -1.50 -4.05
CA PHE A 113 -10.99 -2.53 -4.89
C PHE A 113 -12.01 -3.15 -5.83
N ALA A 114 -13.20 -3.50 -5.32
CA ALA A 114 -14.27 -4.07 -6.12
C ALA A 114 -14.71 -3.11 -7.25
N LYS A 115 -14.71 -1.80 -6.98
CA LYS A 115 -15.04 -0.76 -7.96
C LYS A 115 -14.05 -0.69 -9.12
N HIS A 116 -12.75 -0.83 -8.86
CA HIS A 116 -11.70 -0.63 -9.87
C HIS A 116 -11.20 -1.92 -10.51
N PHE A 117 -11.18 -3.03 -9.79
CA PHE A 117 -10.58 -4.29 -10.24
C PHE A 117 -11.57 -5.45 -10.29
N GLY A 118 -12.60 -5.43 -9.44
CA GLY A 118 -13.59 -6.51 -9.35
C GLY A 118 -13.21 -7.59 -8.34
N ASP A 119 -13.33 -8.86 -8.72
CA ASP A 119 -13.17 -9.99 -7.81
C ASP A 119 -11.72 -10.47 -7.72
N ALA A 120 -11.11 -10.32 -6.54
CA ALA A 120 -9.73 -10.73 -6.27
C ALA A 120 -9.47 -12.24 -6.40
N ARG A 121 -10.50 -13.08 -6.51
CA ARG A 121 -10.37 -14.53 -6.76
C ARG A 121 -9.99 -14.84 -8.21
N GLU A 122 -10.19 -13.90 -9.12
CA GLU A 122 -9.87 -14.08 -10.53
C GLU A 122 -8.38 -13.84 -10.79
N LYS A 123 -7.72 -14.78 -11.48
CA LYS A 123 -6.28 -14.67 -11.80
C LYS A 123 -5.97 -13.45 -12.69
N SER A 124 -6.89 -13.09 -13.60
CA SER A 124 -6.79 -11.89 -14.42
C SER A 124 -6.79 -10.62 -13.58
N VAL A 125 -7.61 -10.58 -12.53
CA VAL A 125 -7.67 -9.44 -11.59
C VAL A 125 -6.40 -9.36 -10.76
N ALA A 126 -5.87 -10.49 -10.29
CA ALA A 126 -4.58 -10.52 -9.58
C ALA A 126 -3.44 -9.99 -10.45
N SER A 127 -3.32 -10.48 -11.69
CA SER A 127 -2.31 -10.02 -12.65
C SER A 127 -2.46 -8.53 -12.95
N ASP A 128 -3.69 -8.05 -13.15
CA ASP A 128 -3.98 -6.65 -13.42
C ASP A 128 -3.62 -5.74 -12.22
N TYR A 129 -4.01 -6.11 -11.01
CA TYR A 129 -3.66 -5.35 -9.81
C TYR A 129 -2.14 -5.29 -9.58
N LEU A 130 -1.43 -6.42 -9.73
CA LEU A 130 0.03 -6.44 -9.59
C LEU A 130 0.73 -5.55 -10.62
N GLY A 131 0.19 -5.48 -11.85
CA GLY A 131 0.65 -4.52 -12.86
C GLY A 131 0.46 -3.07 -12.43
N ALA A 132 -0.68 -2.74 -11.81
CA ALA A 132 -0.93 -1.42 -11.26
C ALA A 132 0.07 -1.08 -10.13
N MET A 133 0.32 -2.03 -9.23
CA MET A 133 1.25 -1.87 -8.11
C MET A 133 2.69 -1.66 -8.58
N TYR A 134 3.13 -2.38 -9.62
CA TYR A 134 4.46 -2.19 -10.20
C TYR A 134 4.62 -0.82 -10.86
N LEU A 135 3.64 -0.37 -11.64
CA LEU A 135 3.68 0.95 -12.27
C LEU A 135 3.64 2.09 -11.24
N PHE A 136 2.88 1.93 -10.17
CA PHE A 136 2.88 2.85 -9.03
C PHE A 136 4.25 2.91 -8.35
N ALA A 137 4.82 1.74 -8.02
CA ALA A 137 6.11 1.63 -7.34
C ALA A 137 7.28 2.21 -8.13
N THR A 138 7.20 2.16 -9.46
CA THR A 138 8.23 2.68 -10.37
C THR A 138 7.93 4.08 -10.90
N ASN A 139 6.94 4.77 -10.32
CA ASN A 139 6.49 6.11 -10.72
C ASN A 139 6.23 6.23 -12.25
N SER A 140 5.66 5.17 -12.83
CA SER A 140 5.41 5.04 -14.27
C SER A 140 3.93 5.20 -14.64
N LEU A 141 3.08 5.53 -13.66
CA LEU A 141 1.69 5.92 -13.91
C LEU A 141 1.60 7.33 -14.51
N PRO A 142 0.54 7.64 -15.29
CA PRO A 142 0.27 9.00 -15.73
C PRO A 142 0.23 9.99 -14.56
N PRO A 143 0.66 11.25 -14.77
CA PRO A 143 0.79 12.23 -13.68
C PRO A 143 -0.56 12.68 -13.09
N ALA A 144 -0.56 12.99 -11.79
CA ALA A 144 -1.70 13.43 -11.01
C ALA A 144 -1.89 14.96 -11.03
N ILE A 145 -2.03 15.54 -12.23
CA ILE A 145 -2.01 17.01 -12.45
C ILE A 145 -3.09 17.73 -11.63
N GLU A 146 -4.25 17.12 -11.47
CA GLU A 146 -5.36 17.71 -10.72
C GLU A 146 -5.04 17.88 -9.22
N ARG A 147 -4.43 16.86 -8.59
CA ARG A 147 -4.07 16.91 -7.18
C ARG A 147 -3.03 17.99 -6.92
N ASP A 148 -2.02 18.06 -7.79
CA ASP A 148 -1.03 19.12 -7.75
C ASP A 148 -1.69 20.51 -7.85
N ALA A 149 -2.64 20.70 -8.76
CA ALA A 149 -3.30 22.00 -8.93
C ALA A 149 -4.16 22.43 -7.74
N ARG A 150 -4.68 21.48 -6.94
CA ARG A 150 -5.58 21.76 -5.81
C ARG A 150 -4.87 22.01 -4.49
N ILE A 151 -3.64 21.51 -4.32
CA ILE A 151 -2.94 21.63 -3.05
C ILE A 151 -2.22 22.98 -2.90
N PRO A 152 -2.26 23.63 -1.72
CA PRO A 152 -1.55 24.89 -1.49
C PRO A 152 -0.05 24.80 -1.78
N ALA A 153 0.55 25.90 -2.23
CA ALA A 153 1.96 25.93 -2.61
C ALA A 153 2.92 25.74 -1.43
N ASP A 154 2.48 26.08 -0.22
CA ASP A 154 3.20 25.94 1.05
C ASP A 154 2.90 24.61 1.77
N ASP A 155 2.01 23.77 1.24
CA ASP A 155 1.72 22.45 1.79
C ASP A 155 2.93 21.51 1.60
N PRO A 156 3.41 20.81 2.65
CA PRO A 156 4.56 19.91 2.54
C PRO A 156 4.35 18.77 1.52
N ARG A 157 3.11 18.38 1.24
CA ARG A 157 2.77 17.34 0.24
C ARG A 157 2.89 17.84 -1.20
N LYS A 158 3.01 19.16 -1.43
CA LYS A 158 3.05 19.78 -2.77
C LYS A 158 4.13 19.17 -3.67
N SER A 159 5.30 18.87 -3.11
CA SER A 159 6.45 18.33 -3.84
C SER A 159 6.18 16.98 -4.53
N THR A 160 5.21 16.20 -4.06
CA THR A 160 4.85 14.89 -4.61
C THR A 160 3.41 14.80 -5.10
N ALA A 161 2.61 15.85 -4.92
CA ALA A 161 1.20 15.87 -5.31
C ALA A 161 0.98 15.57 -6.80
N GLY A 162 1.95 15.86 -7.66
CA GLY A 162 1.91 15.55 -9.10
C GLY A 162 2.16 14.08 -9.48
N HIS A 163 2.53 13.22 -8.53
CA HIS A 163 2.98 11.85 -8.80
C HIS A 163 2.23 10.81 -7.96
N HIS A 164 1.84 9.69 -8.57
CA HIS A 164 1.33 8.53 -7.83
C HIS A 164 2.51 7.71 -7.31
N THR A 165 3.19 8.22 -6.28
CA THR A 165 4.35 7.60 -5.65
C THR A 165 4.28 7.76 -4.14
N LEU A 166 4.93 6.85 -3.41
CA LEU A 166 5.05 6.95 -1.95
C LEU A 166 6.17 7.92 -1.59
N GLN A 167 5.87 8.91 -0.74
CA GLN A 167 6.89 9.84 -0.23
C GLN A 167 7.90 9.15 0.72
N GLY A 168 7.50 8.08 1.39
CA GLY A 168 8.31 7.41 2.39
C GLY A 168 8.20 5.89 2.29
N ASP A 169 9.34 5.24 2.35
CA ASP A 169 9.48 3.78 2.35
C ASP A 169 8.61 3.09 3.43
N ILE A 170 8.39 3.78 4.55
CA ILE A 170 7.56 3.28 5.64
C ILE A 170 6.10 3.00 5.25
N MET A 171 5.59 3.64 4.19
CA MET A 171 4.21 3.49 3.74
C MET A 171 3.91 2.09 3.20
N TRP A 172 4.87 1.44 2.52
CA TRP A 172 4.74 0.04 2.12
C TRP A 172 4.43 -0.87 3.31
N PHE A 173 5.13 -0.64 4.40
CA PHE A 173 5.01 -1.42 5.63
C PHE A 173 3.77 -1.03 6.43
N ALA A 174 3.29 0.22 6.32
CA ALA A 174 2.00 0.61 6.86
C ALA A 174 0.83 -0.12 6.15
N TRP A 175 0.89 -0.27 4.82
CA TRP A 175 -0.09 -1.04 4.05
C TRP A 175 -0.05 -2.54 4.39
N SER A 176 1.15 -3.10 4.56
CA SER A 176 1.32 -4.49 5.00
C SER A 176 0.78 -4.71 6.41
N LEU A 177 1.13 -3.85 7.37
CA LEU A 177 0.62 -3.93 8.75
C LEU A 177 -0.91 -3.91 8.77
N HIS A 178 -1.55 -2.97 8.06
CA HIS A 178 -3.01 -2.93 7.97
C HIS A 178 -3.58 -4.24 7.45
N THR A 179 -2.99 -4.78 6.38
CA THR A 179 -3.42 -6.01 5.72
C THR A 179 -3.26 -7.24 6.64
N GLU A 180 -2.15 -7.36 7.37
CA GLU A 180 -1.93 -8.41 8.38
C GLU A 180 -2.86 -8.27 9.58
N ALA A 181 -3.09 -7.04 10.05
CA ALA A 181 -4.02 -6.80 11.15
C ALA A 181 -5.45 -7.25 10.76
N ALA A 182 -5.90 -6.87 9.57
CA ALA A 182 -7.20 -7.30 9.05
C ALA A 182 -7.28 -8.82 8.89
N HIS A 183 -6.20 -9.47 8.44
CA HIS A 183 -6.13 -10.93 8.37
C HIS A 183 -6.15 -11.59 9.75
N ALA A 184 -5.43 -11.06 10.74
CA ALA A 184 -5.38 -11.58 12.11
C ALA A 184 -6.75 -11.49 12.83
N ILE A 185 -7.55 -10.48 12.48
CA ILE A 185 -8.91 -10.30 13.01
C ILE A 185 -9.91 -11.21 12.30
N ALA A 186 -9.95 -11.16 10.96
CA ALA A 186 -11.02 -11.79 10.17
C ALA A 186 -10.69 -13.21 9.67
N GLY A 187 -9.42 -13.60 9.69
CA GLY A 187 -8.94 -14.89 9.17
C GLY A 187 -9.20 -15.08 7.67
N ARG A 188 -9.48 -16.34 7.29
CA ARG A 188 -9.75 -16.76 5.91
C ARG A 188 -11.24 -16.64 5.54
N ASN A 189 -11.81 -15.45 5.68
CA ASN A 189 -13.18 -15.16 5.26
C ASN A 189 -13.27 -14.80 3.76
N GLU A 190 -14.43 -14.34 3.29
CA GLU A 190 -14.68 -13.94 1.89
C GLU A 190 -13.72 -12.87 1.34
N GLN A 191 -13.10 -12.07 2.20
CA GLN A 191 -12.14 -11.03 1.82
C GLN A 191 -10.69 -11.53 1.79
N HIS A 192 -10.44 -12.81 2.11
CA HIS A 192 -9.08 -13.36 2.21
C HIS A 192 -8.29 -13.22 0.91
N SER A 193 -8.88 -13.54 -0.24
CA SER A 193 -8.19 -13.42 -1.54
C SER A 193 -7.76 -11.99 -1.85
N ARG A 194 -8.58 -10.98 -1.48
CA ARG A 194 -8.19 -9.57 -1.62
C ARG A 194 -7.03 -9.21 -0.70
N ARG A 195 -7.06 -9.62 0.57
CA ARG A 195 -5.96 -9.35 1.52
C ARG A 195 -4.67 -10.05 1.10
N ALA A 196 -4.74 -11.28 0.58
CA ALA A 196 -3.58 -11.96 0.00
C ALA A 196 -3.02 -11.20 -1.20
N LEU A 197 -3.89 -10.72 -2.08
CA LEU A 197 -3.49 -9.93 -3.23
C LEU A 197 -2.90 -8.56 -2.83
N PHE A 198 -3.42 -7.91 -1.79
CA PHE A 198 -2.83 -6.67 -1.25
C PHE A 198 -1.44 -6.90 -0.68
N MET A 199 -1.27 -7.97 0.11
CA MET A 199 0.04 -8.34 0.63
C MET A 199 1.03 -8.64 -0.49
N ALA A 200 0.60 -9.40 -1.51
CA ALA A 200 1.40 -9.64 -2.72
C ALA A 200 1.74 -8.34 -3.45
N GLY A 201 0.79 -7.40 -3.54
CA GLY A 201 1.02 -6.07 -4.10
C GLY A 201 2.11 -5.29 -3.37
N VAL A 202 2.16 -5.35 -2.04
CA VAL A 202 3.26 -4.76 -1.25
C VAL A 202 4.57 -5.51 -1.50
N ALA A 203 4.55 -6.85 -1.49
CA ALA A 203 5.73 -7.69 -1.73
C ALA A 203 6.31 -7.52 -3.16
N THR A 204 5.49 -7.12 -4.14
CA THR A 204 5.91 -6.77 -5.50
C THR A 204 6.35 -5.31 -5.61
N GLY A 205 5.58 -4.38 -5.03
CA GLY A 205 5.81 -2.94 -5.19
C GLY A 205 7.02 -2.44 -4.38
N CYS A 206 7.15 -2.85 -3.13
CA CYS A 206 8.24 -2.43 -2.25
C CYS A 206 9.65 -2.70 -2.84
N PRO A 207 10.00 -3.92 -3.30
CA PRO A 207 11.31 -4.15 -3.89
C PRO A 207 11.48 -3.47 -5.25
N ALA A 208 10.40 -3.26 -6.02
CA ALA A 208 10.48 -2.50 -7.28
C ALA A 208 10.84 -1.03 -7.04
N ASP A 209 10.17 -0.38 -6.08
CA ASP A 209 10.47 0.99 -5.65
C ASP A 209 11.93 1.11 -5.18
N PHE A 210 12.37 0.19 -4.32
CA PHE A 210 13.73 0.21 -3.79
C PHE A 210 14.79 -0.06 -4.86
N ALA A 211 14.56 -0.98 -5.79
CA ALA A 211 15.49 -1.29 -6.87
C ALA A 211 15.60 -0.16 -7.90
N VAL A 212 14.48 0.48 -8.26
CA VAL A 212 14.43 1.47 -9.34
C VAL A 212 14.81 2.87 -8.85
N HIS A 213 14.30 3.29 -7.69
CA HIS A 213 14.52 4.64 -7.18
C HIS A 213 15.68 4.72 -6.18
N GLY A 214 16.21 3.59 -5.71
CA GLY A 214 17.30 3.56 -4.74
C GLY A 214 16.91 4.17 -3.39
N HIS A 215 15.61 4.30 -3.11
CA HIS A 215 15.11 4.87 -1.85
C HIS A 215 15.62 4.12 -0.63
N ARG A 216 15.79 2.80 -0.75
CA ARG A 216 16.39 1.90 0.24
C ARG A 216 17.07 0.72 -0.43
N TYR A 217 17.76 -0.08 0.38
CA TYR A 217 18.25 -1.38 -0.04
C TYR A 217 17.10 -2.37 -0.21
N THR A 218 17.28 -3.26 -1.18
CA THR A 218 16.42 -4.43 -1.38
C THR A 218 17.31 -5.67 -1.55
N ARG A 219 16.71 -6.84 -1.78
CA ARG A 219 17.47 -8.06 -2.02
C ARG A 219 18.30 -7.96 -3.29
N GLN A 220 19.52 -8.51 -3.25
CA GLN A 220 20.42 -8.51 -4.40
C GLN A 220 19.78 -9.22 -5.61
N GLU A 221 18.99 -10.28 -5.35
CA GLU A 221 18.31 -11.03 -6.40
C GLU A 221 17.38 -10.16 -7.26
N TYR A 222 16.77 -9.11 -6.69
CA TYR A 222 15.93 -8.17 -7.43
C TYR A 222 16.76 -7.17 -8.23
N VAL A 223 17.81 -6.61 -7.62
CA VAL A 223 18.69 -5.63 -8.28
C VAL A 223 19.39 -6.23 -9.50
N SER A 224 19.69 -7.53 -9.47
CA SER A 224 20.36 -8.23 -10.58
C SER A 224 19.43 -8.65 -11.73
N GLN A 225 18.12 -8.46 -11.64
CA GLN A 225 17.21 -8.88 -12.70
C GLN A 225 17.22 -7.92 -13.89
N GLU A 226 17.51 -8.44 -15.08
CA GLU A 226 17.41 -7.67 -16.33
C GLU A 226 15.97 -7.27 -16.65
N ASN A 227 14.99 -8.10 -16.29
CA ASN A 227 13.56 -7.82 -16.43
C ASN A 227 12.84 -7.96 -15.09
N LEU A 228 13.09 -6.97 -14.22
CA LEU A 228 12.54 -6.94 -12.88
C LEU A 228 11.00 -6.99 -12.85
N GLY A 229 10.35 -6.36 -13.83
CA GLY A 229 8.89 -6.30 -13.93
C GLY A 229 8.26 -7.68 -14.08
N ASP A 230 8.71 -8.46 -15.07
CA ASP A 230 8.20 -9.81 -15.30
C ASP A 230 8.54 -10.74 -14.12
N TYR A 231 9.75 -10.63 -13.58
CA TYR A 231 10.17 -11.44 -12.44
C TYR A 231 9.32 -11.20 -11.19
N LEU A 232 9.10 -9.94 -10.81
CA LEU A 232 8.24 -9.59 -9.67
C LEU A 232 6.76 -9.86 -9.93
N HIS A 233 6.33 -9.85 -11.20
CA HIS A 233 4.98 -10.26 -11.57
C HIS A 233 4.77 -11.75 -11.33
N GLU A 234 5.70 -12.60 -11.76
CA GLU A 234 5.64 -14.05 -11.54
C GLU A 234 5.63 -14.40 -10.05
N LEU A 235 6.53 -13.79 -9.26
CA LEU A 235 6.54 -13.92 -7.81
C LEU A 235 5.22 -13.44 -7.18
N GLY A 236 4.76 -12.26 -7.58
CA GLY A 236 3.49 -11.68 -7.12
C GLY A 236 2.30 -12.59 -7.36
N MET A 237 2.24 -13.27 -8.52
CA MET A 237 1.18 -14.22 -8.82
C MET A 237 1.21 -15.47 -7.93
N MET A 238 2.39 -15.91 -7.48
CA MET A 238 2.50 -16.97 -6.47
C MET A 238 2.05 -16.49 -5.09
N TRP A 239 2.52 -15.31 -4.67
CA TRP A 239 2.16 -14.68 -3.41
C TRP A 239 0.67 -14.35 -3.29
N ALA A 240 0.00 -13.99 -4.38
CA ALA A 240 -1.45 -13.75 -4.36
C ALA A 240 -2.27 -14.98 -3.93
N GLY A 241 -1.70 -16.20 -4.08
CA GLY A 241 -2.28 -17.44 -3.60
C GLY A 241 -1.81 -17.88 -2.20
N ASP A 242 -0.81 -17.20 -1.64
CA ASP A 242 -0.17 -17.56 -0.37
C ASP A 242 0.16 -16.30 0.46
N PHE A 243 -0.82 -15.91 1.29
CA PHE A 243 -0.71 -14.75 2.18
C PHE A 243 0.53 -14.79 3.07
N GLU A 244 0.85 -15.97 3.63
CA GLU A 244 1.94 -16.12 4.60
C GLU A 244 3.30 -15.97 3.92
N ALA A 245 3.46 -16.55 2.73
CA ALA A 245 4.66 -16.37 1.93
C ALA A 245 4.87 -14.90 1.53
N ALA A 246 3.78 -14.20 1.17
CA ALA A 246 3.82 -12.78 0.84
C ALA A 246 4.21 -11.92 2.08
N ALA A 247 3.60 -12.18 3.24
CA ALA A 247 3.92 -11.48 4.48
C ALA A 247 5.38 -11.72 4.92
N ALA A 248 5.87 -12.96 4.81
CA ALA A 248 7.25 -13.30 5.10
C ALA A 248 8.24 -12.53 4.21
N GLU A 249 7.91 -12.32 2.94
CA GLU A 249 8.72 -11.49 2.04
C GLU A 249 8.73 -10.03 2.50
N VAL A 250 7.57 -9.46 2.83
CA VAL A 250 7.50 -8.08 3.32
C VAL A 250 8.28 -7.90 4.62
N HIS A 251 8.23 -8.85 5.56
CA HIS A 251 9.04 -8.81 6.78
C HIS A 251 10.54 -8.88 6.46
N ALA A 252 10.95 -9.68 5.48
CA ALA A 252 12.35 -9.73 5.04
C ALA A 252 12.80 -8.38 4.46
N LEU A 253 11.97 -7.74 3.64
CA LEU A 253 12.23 -6.41 3.11
C LEU A 253 12.29 -5.35 4.22
N TYR A 254 11.43 -5.45 5.23
CA TYR A 254 11.48 -4.57 6.40
C TYR A 254 12.79 -4.71 7.18
N ARG A 255 13.27 -5.94 7.39
CA ARG A 255 14.58 -6.19 8.02
C ARG A 255 15.73 -5.58 7.24
N ILE A 256 15.75 -5.75 5.92
CA ILE A 256 16.76 -5.14 5.04
C ILE A 256 16.74 -3.61 5.18
N ARG A 257 15.53 -3.03 5.22
CA ARG A 257 15.31 -1.59 5.40
C ARG A 257 15.83 -1.07 6.74
N GLU A 258 15.74 -1.85 7.83
CA GLU A 258 16.24 -1.45 9.16
C GLU A 258 17.74 -1.69 9.36
N TRP A 259 18.32 -2.77 8.80
CA TRP A 259 19.63 -3.28 9.27
C TRP A 259 20.81 -3.14 8.31
N ARG A 260 20.63 -2.65 7.06
CA ARG A 260 21.79 -2.33 6.21
C ARG A 260 22.45 -0.99 6.60
N GLY A 261 23.13 -1.06 7.73
CA GLY A 261 24.31 -0.29 8.14
C GLY A 261 25.42 -1.17 8.75
N GLU A 262 25.26 -2.51 8.76
CA GLU A 262 26.23 -3.48 9.28
C GLU A 262 26.40 -4.68 8.32
N GLU A 263 27.02 -4.45 7.15
CA GLU A 263 27.76 -5.48 6.39
C GLU A 263 29.08 -4.87 5.90
#